data_AF-V5HE51-F1
#
_entry.id   AF-V5HE51-F1
#
_cell.length_a   1.000
_cell.length_b   1.000
_cell.length_c   1.000
_cell.angle_alpha   90.00
_cell.angle_beta   90.00
_cell.angle_gamma   90.00
#
_symmetry.space_group_name_H-M   'P 1'
#
loop_
_entity.id
_entity.type
_entity.pdbx_description
1 polymer ?
#
loop_
_entity_poly.entity_id
_entity_poly.type
_entity_poly.pdbx_seq_one_letter_code
_entity_poly.pdbx_strand_id
1 'polypeptide(L)'
;MRLLIFLTLCSFEYCISISQNADSPLDSTKDAWTVMSQENKYYLLYRSNENDTLMGGTSKCVQTKYYKIDRALKILENRILYRNNETGQVEQYVVLITFKKSNATFPYYDVISVGSLDTTITANKRLSAPLH
;
A
#
# COMPACT_ATOMS: atom_id res chain seq x y z
N MET A 1 16.51 27.97 -27.44
CA MET A 1 16.56 26.67 -26.76
C MET A 1 16.18 26.87 -25.30
N ARG A 2 14.95 26.51 -24.90
CA ARG A 2 14.52 26.42 -23.50
C ARG A 2 13.72 25.13 -23.38
N LEU A 3 14.37 24.10 -22.85
CA LEU A 3 13.76 22.80 -22.60
C LEU A 3 13.08 22.89 -21.22
N LEU A 4 11.75 23.05 -21.21
CA LEU A 4 10.95 22.94 -20.00
C LEU A 4 10.66 21.46 -19.76
N ILE A 5 11.48 20.83 -18.92
CA ILE A 5 11.21 19.47 -18.42
C ILE A 5 10.18 19.61 -17.29
N PHE A 6 8.91 19.36 -17.60
CA PHE A 6 7.88 19.15 -16.59
C PHE A 6 8.13 17.79 -15.93
N LEU A 7 8.78 17.82 -14.75
CA LEU A 7 8.84 16.67 -13.84
C LEU A 7 7.44 16.45 -13.26
N THR A 8 6.66 15.60 -13.91
CA THR A 8 5.41 15.10 -13.34
C THR A 8 5.75 14.09 -12.25
N LEU A 9 5.65 14.52 -10.99
CA LEU A 9 5.60 13.63 -9.83
C LEU A 9 4.32 12.79 -9.95
N CYS A 10 4.41 11.58 -10.50
CA CYS A 10 3.34 10.58 -10.37
C CYS A 10 3.33 10.09 -8.91
N SER A 11 2.62 10.79 -8.05
CA SER A 11 2.10 10.21 -6.81
C SER A 11 1.03 9.20 -7.20
N PHE A 12 1.42 7.93 -7.36
CA PHE A 12 0.50 6.84 -7.60
C PHE A 12 -0.31 6.57 -6.33
N GLU A 13 -1.48 7.20 -6.21
CA GLU A 13 -2.52 6.76 -5.28
C GLU A 13 -3.37 5.70 -5.98
N TYR A 14 -3.04 4.43 -5.77
CA TYR A 14 -3.93 3.35 -6.19
C TYR A 14 -5.05 3.20 -5.16
N CYS A 15 -6.26 3.62 -5.52
CA CYS A 15 -7.46 3.27 -4.77
C CYS A 15 -7.85 1.83 -5.08
N ILE A 16 -7.76 0.95 -4.08
CA ILE A 16 -8.32 -0.41 -4.16
C ILE A 16 -9.84 -0.27 -4.07
N SER A 17 -10.55 -0.38 -5.18
CA SER A 17 -12.02 -0.47 -5.20
C SER A 17 -12.46 -1.88 -4.85
N ILE A 18 -13.27 -2.03 -3.79
CA ILE A 18 -13.90 -3.30 -3.41
C ILE A 18 -14.99 -3.63 -4.45
N SER A 19 -14.95 -4.85 -4.99
CA SER A 19 -15.91 -5.40 -5.97
C SER A 19 -17.35 -5.33 -5.47
N GLN A 20 -18.29 -5.05 -6.38
CA GLN A 20 -19.74 -4.96 -6.10
C GLN A 20 -20.44 -6.32 -5.86
N ASN A 21 -19.74 -7.45 -5.97
CA ASN A 21 -20.32 -8.80 -5.82
C ASN A 21 -19.87 -9.52 -4.54
N ALA A 22 -19.87 -8.84 -3.40
CA ALA A 22 -19.73 -9.47 -2.09
C ALA A 22 -21.08 -9.40 -1.35
N ASP A 23 -22.05 -10.20 -1.80
CA ASP A 23 -23.36 -10.36 -1.14
C ASP A 23 -23.22 -11.20 0.15
N SER A 24 -22.52 -10.64 1.11
CA SER A 24 -22.66 -10.99 2.52
C SER A 24 -22.71 -9.67 3.28
N PRO A 25 -23.62 -9.50 4.25
CA PRO A 25 -23.56 -8.34 5.13
C PRO A 25 -22.26 -8.45 5.91
N LEU A 26 -21.20 -7.81 5.40
CA LEU A 26 -19.91 -7.73 6.05
C LEU A 26 -20.10 -6.75 7.21
N ASP A 27 -20.66 -7.25 8.32
CA ASP A 27 -20.89 -6.43 9.49
C ASP A 27 -19.53 -6.12 10.14
N SER A 28 -19.22 -4.82 10.17
CA SER A 28 -17.95 -4.19 10.53
C SER A 28 -16.75 -4.45 9.61
N THR A 29 -15.88 -3.44 9.49
CA THR A 29 -14.53 -3.43 8.87
C THR A 29 -14.36 -2.74 7.51
N LYS A 30 -15.09 -1.64 7.27
CA LYS A 30 -14.61 -0.58 6.35
C LYS A 30 -13.31 0.09 6.81
N ASP A 31 -12.89 -0.15 8.06
CA ASP A 31 -11.65 0.39 8.62
C ASP A 31 -10.44 -0.48 8.27
N ALA A 32 -9.74 -0.09 7.23
CA ALA A 32 -8.53 -0.74 6.74
C ALA A 32 -7.43 -0.84 7.82
N TRP A 33 -7.33 0.14 8.73
CA TRP A 33 -6.36 0.08 9.83
C TRP A 33 -6.69 -1.06 10.79
N THR A 34 -7.96 -1.17 11.18
CA THR A 34 -8.41 -2.23 12.09
C THR A 34 -8.17 -3.61 11.50
N VAL A 35 -8.37 -3.78 10.19
CA VAL A 35 -8.06 -5.05 9.51
C VAL A 35 -6.56 -5.29 9.47
N MET A 36 -5.81 -4.41 8.82
CA MET A 36 -4.40 -4.66 8.49
C MET A 36 -3.45 -4.62 9.69
N SER A 37 -3.86 -4.06 10.84
CA SER A 37 -3.06 -4.06 12.08
C SER A 37 -3.17 -5.34 12.91
N GLN A 38 -4.08 -6.25 12.53
CA GLN A 38 -4.13 -7.59 13.12
C GLN A 38 -2.91 -8.40 12.67
N GLU A 39 -2.36 -9.24 13.54
CA GLU A 39 -1.16 -10.02 13.25
C GLU A 39 -1.40 -11.22 12.30
N ASN A 40 -2.34 -11.05 11.38
CA ASN A 40 -2.76 -12.04 10.40
C ASN A 40 -1.93 -11.91 9.12
N LYS A 41 -1.89 -13.00 8.37
CA LYS A 41 -1.37 -13.03 7.01
C LYS A 41 -2.52 -12.98 6.03
N TYR A 42 -2.43 -12.10 5.05
CA TYR A 42 -3.46 -11.90 4.03
C TYR A 42 -2.98 -12.47 2.69
N TYR A 43 -3.90 -13.09 1.95
CA TYR A 43 -3.66 -13.67 0.64
C TYR A 43 -4.59 -13.04 -0.39
N LEU A 44 -4.05 -12.69 -1.56
CA LEU A 44 -4.87 -12.24 -2.69
C LEU A 44 -5.38 -13.46 -3.46
N LEU A 45 -6.64 -13.81 -3.23
CA LEU A 45 -7.28 -14.94 -3.90
C LEU A 45 -7.91 -14.54 -5.24
N TYR A 46 -8.46 -13.34 -5.31
CA TYR A 46 -9.19 -12.82 -6.47
C TYR A 46 -8.79 -11.36 -6.72
N ARG A 47 -8.70 -10.99 -8.00
CA ARG A 47 -8.54 -9.61 -8.45
C ARG A 47 -9.21 -9.43 -9.81
N SER A 48 -9.74 -8.24 -10.06
CA SER A 48 -10.38 -7.89 -11.32
C SER A 48 -9.41 -7.34 -12.37
N ASN A 49 -8.28 -6.78 -11.93
CA ASN A 49 -7.22 -6.27 -12.81
C ASN A 49 -6.00 -7.18 -12.74
N GLU A 50 -5.53 -7.63 -13.90
CA GLU A 50 -4.37 -8.49 -13.99
C GLU A 50 -3.03 -7.74 -13.97
N ASN A 51 -2.99 -6.43 -14.15
CA ASN A 51 -1.72 -5.72 -14.23
C ASN A 51 -1.41 -4.99 -12.92
N ASP A 52 -0.27 -5.34 -12.31
CA ASP A 52 0.28 -4.69 -11.12
C ASP A 52 1.73 -4.29 -11.40
N THR A 53 2.10 -3.05 -11.09
CA THR A 53 3.43 -2.51 -11.42
C THR A 53 4.52 -2.99 -10.47
N LEU A 54 4.17 -3.45 -9.27
CA LEU A 54 5.12 -3.92 -8.27
C LEU A 54 5.38 -5.41 -8.46
N MET A 55 4.34 -6.22 -8.48
CA MET A 55 4.43 -7.68 -8.59
C MET A 55 4.53 -8.17 -10.04
N GLY A 56 4.29 -7.29 -11.02
CA GLY A 56 4.12 -7.64 -12.43
C GLY A 56 2.80 -8.38 -12.67
N GLY A 57 2.22 -8.17 -13.86
CA GLY A 57 1.09 -8.89 -14.47
C GLY A 57 0.42 -10.03 -13.66
N THR A 58 0.35 -11.23 -14.26
CA THR A 58 -0.39 -12.42 -13.77
C THR A 58 0.23 -13.12 -12.56
N SER A 59 1.00 -12.40 -11.73
CA SER A 59 1.73 -12.98 -10.58
C SER A 59 0.80 -13.67 -9.60
N LYS A 60 1.21 -14.87 -9.17
CA LYS A 60 0.42 -15.77 -8.31
C LYS A 60 0.95 -15.77 -6.88
N CYS A 61 0.20 -16.39 -5.98
CA CYS A 61 0.62 -16.61 -4.58
C CYS A 61 0.94 -15.31 -3.82
N VAL A 62 0.25 -14.23 -4.16
CA VAL A 62 0.44 -12.93 -3.52
C VAL A 62 -0.04 -12.98 -2.07
N GLN A 63 0.85 -12.64 -1.14
CA GLN A 63 0.57 -12.57 0.28
C GLN A 63 1.23 -11.35 0.91
N THR A 64 0.66 -10.85 2.01
CA THR A 64 1.25 -9.76 2.79
C THR A 64 1.06 -9.98 4.29
N LYS A 65 2.07 -9.55 5.06
CA LYS A 65 2.03 -9.44 6.53
C LYS A 65 2.97 -8.32 6.94
N TYR A 66 2.57 -7.51 7.92
CA TYR A 66 3.48 -6.54 8.51
C TYR A 66 4.53 -7.24 9.38
N TYR A 67 5.74 -6.72 9.38
CA TYR A 67 6.79 -7.14 10.31
C TYR A 67 7.12 -6.05 11.33
N LYS A 68 6.66 -4.83 11.11
CA LYS A 68 6.78 -3.72 12.05
C LYS A 68 5.55 -2.80 11.95
N ILE A 69 5.10 -2.32 13.10
CA ILE A 69 3.90 -1.49 13.24
C ILE A 69 4.21 -0.27 14.10
N ASP A 70 3.86 0.91 13.61
CA ASP A 70 3.77 2.13 14.40
C ASP A 70 2.28 2.48 14.57
N ARG A 71 1.77 2.29 15.80
CA ARG A 71 0.35 2.52 16.10
C ARG A 71 0.01 4.01 16.22
N ALA A 72 0.97 4.85 16.60
CA ALA A 72 0.75 6.28 16.75
C ALA A 72 0.63 6.95 15.37
N LEU A 73 1.53 6.58 14.46
CA LEU A 73 1.53 7.09 13.09
C LEU A 73 0.62 6.31 12.14
N LYS A 74 0.09 5.16 12.59
CA LYS A 74 -0.69 4.22 11.76
C LYS A 74 0.09 3.82 10.50
N ILE A 75 1.33 3.38 10.71
CA ILE A 75 2.24 2.97 9.65
C ILE A 75 2.55 1.48 9.84
N LEU A 76 2.57 0.73 8.74
CA LEU A 76 2.98 -0.67 8.73
C LEU A 76 4.12 -0.87 7.73
N GLU A 77 5.24 -1.42 8.18
CA GLU A 77 6.24 -1.95 7.26
C GLU A 77 5.88 -3.41 6.95
N ASN A 78 5.67 -3.70 5.67
CA ASN A 78 5.15 -4.98 5.19
C ASN A 78 6.12 -5.65 4.24
N ARG A 79 6.03 -6.98 4.19
CA ARG A 79 6.58 -7.77 3.09
C ARG A 79 5.42 -8.25 2.24
N ILE A 80 5.43 -7.86 0.97
CA ILE A 80 4.59 -8.46 -0.06
C ILE A 80 5.41 -9.55 -0.72
N LEU A 81 4.93 -10.78 -0.67
CA LEU A 81 5.55 -11.92 -1.35
C LEU A 81 4.66 -12.35 -2.50
N TYR A 82 5.27 -12.74 -3.62
CA TYR A 82 4.57 -13.25 -4.78
C TYR A 82 5.45 -14.29 -5.48
N ARG A 83 4.84 -15.14 -6.31
CA ARG A 83 5.55 -16.04 -7.19
C ARG A 83 5.81 -15.35 -8.51
N ASN A 84 7.08 -15.14 -8.84
CA ASN A 84 7.49 -14.61 -10.13
C ASN A 84 7.18 -15.65 -11.21
N ASN A 85 6.48 -15.24 -12.27
CA ASN A 85 6.04 -16.15 -13.32
C ASN A 85 7.16 -16.55 -14.30
N GLU A 86 8.22 -15.75 -14.42
CA GLU A 86 9.37 -16.03 -15.28
C GLU A 86 10.35 -16.98 -14.60
N THR A 87 10.69 -16.71 -13.34
CA THR A 87 11.69 -17.49 -12.58
C THR A 87 11.05 -18.66 -11.81
N GLY A 88 9.74 -18.61 -11.57
CA GLY A 88 9.01 -19.56 -10.74
C GLY A 88 9.32 -19.48 -9.24
N GLN A 89 10.21 -18.57 -8.82
CA GLN A 89 10.63 -18.38 -7.43
C GLN A 89 9.68 -17.45 -6.66
N VAL A 90 9.74 -17.52 -5.34
CA VAL A 90 9.06 -16.54 -4.48
C VAL A 90 9.96 -15.33 -4.31
N GLU A 91 9.48 -14.18 -4.76
CA GLU A 91 10.12 -12.88 -4.61
C GLU A 91 9.42 -12.06 -3.52
N GLN A 92 10.10 -11.04 -3.01
CA GLN A 92 9.56 -10.17 -1.97
C GLN A 92 9.83 -8.69 -2.26
N TYR A 93 8.86 -7.85 -1.90
CA TYR A 93 9.03 -6.41 -1.79
C TYR A 93 8.79 -5.97 -0.36
N VAL A 94 9.63 -5.05 0.11
CA VAL A 94 9.42 -4.36 1.38
C VAL A 94 8.72 -3.04 1.07
N VAL A 95 7.55 -2.84 1.67
CA VAL A 95 6.71 -1.67 1.41
C VAL A 95 6.27 -1.01 2.70
N LEU A 96 6.06 0.30 2.62
CA LEU A 96 5.41 1.07 3.67
C LEU A 96 3.92 1.20 3.35
N ILE A 97 3.07 0.76 4.27
CA ILE A 97 1.62 0.94 4.17
C ILE A 97 1.21 2.05 5.12
N THR A 98 0.47 3.02 4.59
CA THR A 98 -0.17 4.10 5.36
C THR A 98 -1.67 4.11 5.09
N PHE A 99 -2.44 4.65 6.03
CA PHE A 99 -3.90 4.65 5.97
C PHE A 99 -4.42 6.07 5.92
N LYS A 100 -5.32 6.33 4.98
CA LYS A 100 -5.98 7.63 4.82
C LYS A 100 -7.49 7.47 4.83
N LYS A 101 -8.17 8.58 5.06
CA LYS A 101 -9.60 8.71 4.83
C LYS A 101 -9.77 9.39 3.48
N SER A 102 -10.55 8.80 2.57
CA SER A 102 -10.91 9.47 1.31
C SER A 102 -11.79 10.70 1.57
N ASN A 103 -12.54 10.67 2.67
CA ASN A 103 -13.37 11.76 3.14
C ASN A 103 -13.13 12.02 4.63
N ALA A 104 -12.85 13.27 5.00
CA ALA A 104 -12.55 13.66 6.38
C ALA A 104 -13.69 13.35 7.38
N THR A 105 -14.93 13.26 6.89
CA THR A 105 -16.11 12.95 7.71
C THR A 105 -16.21 11.47 8.10
N PHE A 106 -15.46 10.57 7.45
CA PHE A 106 -15.54 9.15 7.77
C PHE A 106 -14.96 8.84 9.15
N PRO A 107 -15.63 7.99 9.95
CA PRO A 107 -15.10 7.56 11.24
C PRO A 107 -14.02 6.47 11.12
N TYR A 108 -13.72 6.00 9.90
CA TYR A 108 -12.79 4.91 9.60
C TYR A 108 -11.79 5.28 8.51
N TYR A 109 -10.71 4.50 8.36
CA TYR A 109 -9.76 4.62 7.26
C TYR A 109 -10.18 3.70 6.11
N ASP A 110 -10.46 4.25 4.96
CA ASP A 110 -10.94 3.51 3.78
C ASP A 110 -9.93 3.46 2.62
N VAL A 111 -8.80 4.15 2.75
CA VAL A 111 -7.73 4.18 1.74
C VAL A 111 -6.45 3.58 2.31
N ILE A 112 -5.90 2.60 1.59
CA ILE A 112 -4.57 2.02 1.82
C ILE A 112 -3.61 2.61 0.79
N SER A 113 -2.57 3.31 1.25
CA SER A 113 -1.51 3.82 0.37
C SER A 113 -0.25 2.98 0.57
N VAL A 114 0.28 2.42 -0.53
CA VAL A 114 1.48 1.58 -0.55
C VAL A 114 2.62 2.37 -1.17
N GLY A 115 3.70 2.58 -0.43
CA GLY A 115 4.92 3.24 -0.90
C GLY A 115 6.14 2.34 -0.76
N SER A 116 7.21 2.64 -1.49
CA SER A 116 8.52 2.01 -1.24
C SER A 116 9.17 2.61 0.02
N LEU A 117 9.88 1.81 0.83
CA LEU A 117 10.60 2.34 1.98
C LEU A 117 11.65 3.39 1.58
N ASP A 118 12.25 3.23 0.39
CA ASP A 118 13.28 4.15 -0.12
C ASP A 118 12.75 5.57 -0.38
N THR A 119 11.43 5.73 -0.51
CA THR A 119 10.80 7.03 -0.81
C THR A 119 10.47 7.83 0.46
N THR A 120 10.52 7.20 1.64
CA THR A 120 10.02 7.82 2.90
C THR A 120 11.06 8.68 3.63
N ILE A 121 12.35 8.59 3.28
CA ILE A 121 13.40 9.40 3.94
C ILE A 121 13.42 10.85 3.40
N THR A 122 12.91 11.10 2.20
CA THR A 122 12.98 12.44 1.58
C THR A 122 11.96 13.43 2.16
N ALA A 123 10.86 12.95 2.75
CA ALA A 123 9.84 13.83 3.35
C ALA A 123 10.22 14.34 4.75
N ASN A 124 10.96 13.56 5.54
CA ASN A 124 11.29 13.92 6.93
C ASN A 124 12.66 14.59 7.11
N LYS A 125 13.51 14.66 6.06
CA LYS A 125 14.81 15.35 6.15
C LYS A 125 14.73 16.87 5.93
N ARG A 126 13.55 17.44 5.68
CA ARG A 126 13.36 18.90 5.44
C ARG A 126 12.90 19.71 6.66
N LEU A 127 12.73 19.09 7.83
CA LEU A 127 12.38 19.76 9.09
C LEU A 127 13.44 19.48 10.16
N SER A 128 14.67 19.92 9.92
CA SER A 128 15.67 20.15 10.97
C SER A 128 16.92 20.78 10.36
N ALA A 129 16.91 22.11 10.24
CA ALA A 129 18.15 22.89 10.26
C ALA A 129 17.90 24.08 11.21
N PRO A 130 18.72 24.25 12.26
CA PRO A 130 18.60 25.39 13.16
C PRO A 130 19.16 26.64 12.46
N LEU A 131 18.42 27.75 12.54
CA LEU A 131 18.98 29.07 12.24
C LEU A 131 19.93 29.44 13.37
N HIS A 132 21.18 29.69 13.00
CA HIS A 132 22.20 30.28 13.85
C HIS A 132 22.23 31.80 13.67
#